data_AF-A0AA36BFK6-F1
#
_entry.id   AF-A0AA36BFK6-F1
#
_cell.length_a   1.000
_cell.length_b   1.000
_cell.length_c   1.000
_cell.angle_alpha   90.00
_cell.angle_beta   90.00
_cell.angle_gamma   90.00
#
_symmetry.space_group_name_H-M   'P 1'
#
loop_
_entity.id
_entity.type
_entity.pdbx_description
1 polymer ?
#
loop_
_entity_poly.entity_id
_entity_poly.type
_entity_poly.pdbx_seq_one_letter_code
_entity_poly.pdbx_strand_id
1 'polypeptide(L)'
;MKQKDVSKNLSSKPPIKRMKFPELASACDRTGVSDRATALTRSVISDLTASASGECSFVIDRSKVRRERSRKRKSLQQQGGSYKPLFAVYFDGRRDITHVSEQIGKHFVRKKEHISLKEEPKSRYLGNFAVKTGSAKVISDGLLNYLETNEIITNHMIAVGCDGTAVNTGPKGGAI
;
A
#
# COMPACT_ATOMS: atom_id res chain seq x y z
N MET A 1 -25.81 -67.29 18.97
CA MET A 1 -25.42 -66.04 19.68
C MET A 1 -24.40 -65.31 18.81
N LYS A 2 -24.77 -64.14 18.28
CA LYS A 2 -23.94 -63.37 17.32
C LYS A 2 -22.89 -62.56 18.08
N GLN A 3 -21.63 -62.67 17.64
CA GLN A 3 -20.53 -61.79 18.05
C GLN A 3 -20.88 -60.34 17.67
N LYS A 4 -20.66 -59.40 18.59
CA LYS A 4 -20.76 -57.96 18.30
C LYS A 4 -19.39 -57.31 18.47
N ASP A 5 -18.90 -56.90 17.31
CA ASP A 5 -17.84 -55.98 16.97
C ASP A 5 -17.20 -55.16 18.10
N VAL A 6 -15.91 -55.40 18.27
CA VAL A 6 -14.95 -54.56 19.00
C VAL A 6 -14.88 -53.20 18.30
N SER A 7 -15.43 -52.17 18.95
CA SER A 7 -15.43 -50.80 18.46
C SER A 7 -13.99 -50.27 18.34
N LYS A 8 -13.57 -49.95 17.11
CA LYS A 8 -12.34 -49.20 16.82
C LYS A 8 -12.47 -47.77 17.37
N ASN A 9 -11.83 -47.49 18.51
CA ASN A 9 -11.63 -46.12 18.97
C ASN A 9 -10.60 -45.43 18.07
N LEU A 10 -11.06 -44.67 17.07
CA LEU A 10 -10.20 -43.73 16.36
C LEU A 10 -9.90 -42.56 17.29
N SER A 11 -8.65 -42.52 17.78
CA SER A 11 -8.04 -41.36 18.41
C SER A 11 -8.28 -40.11 17.55
N SER A 12 -9.18 -39.24 18.00
CA SER A 12 -9.38 -37.93 17.39
C SER A 12 -8.15 -37.07 17.71
N LYS A 13 -7.41 -36.66 16.67
CA LYS A 13 -6.27 -35.74 16.82
C LYS A 13 -6.75 -34.47 17.54
N PRO A 14 -6.03 -33.98 18.57
CA PRO A 14 -6.44 -32.79 19.28
C PRO A 14 -6.52 -31.58 18.32
N PRO A 15 -7.47 -30.65 18.53
CA PRO A 15 -7.63 -29.50 17.67
C PRO A 15 -6.33 -28.68 17.63
N ILE A 16 -5.78 -28.47 16.43
CA ILE A 16 -4.56 -27.69 16.24
C ILE A 16 -4.82 -26.25 16.69
N LYS A 17 -4.38 -25.90 17.90
CA LYS A 17 -4.50 -24.55 18.48
C LYS A 17 -3.67 -23.59 17.63
N ARG A 18 -4.36 -22.78 16.81
CA ARG A 18 -3.72 -21.76 15.96
C ARG A 18 -3.43 -20.52 16.81
N MET A 19 -2.20 -20.41 17.32
CA MET A 19 -1.75 -19.20 18.00
C MET A 19 -1.72 -17.99 17.04
N LYS A 20 -2.06 -16.82 17.58
CA LYS A 20 -2.01 -15.53 16.89
C LYS A 20 -0.96 -14.65 17.57
N PHE A 21 -0.25 -13.86 16.79
CA PHE A 21 0.83 -12.99 17.29
C PHE A 21 0.67 -11.57 16.71
N PRO A 22 -0.40 -10.85 17.10
CA PRO A 22 -0.71 -9.54 16.53
C PRO A 22 0.35 -8.48 16.85
N GLU A 23 0.95 -8.54 18.04
CA GLU A 23 2.02 -7.61 18.45
C GLU A 23 3.30 -7.83 17.66
N LEU A 24 3.69 -9.10 17.45
CA LEU A 24 4.83 -9.47 16.62
C LEU A 24 4.65 -8.94 15.19
N ALA A 25 3.47 -9.15 14.61
CA ALA A 25 3.14 -8.65 13.28
C ALA A 25 3.26 -7.12 13.20
N SER A 26 2.75 -6.41 14.21
CA SER A 26 2.88 -4.94 14.28
C SER A 26 4.33 -4.48 14.43
N ALA A 27 5.12 -5.15 15.27
CA ALA A 27 6.53 -4.81 15.45
C ALA A 27 7.32 -5.01 14.14
N CYS A 28 7.05 -6.10 13.41
CA CYS A 28 7.67 -6.38 12.11
C CYS A 28 7.29 -5.35 11.05
N ASP A 29 6.03 -4.91 11.02
CA ASP A 29 5.58 -3.86 10.10
C ASP A 29 6.20 -2.50 10.42
N ARG A 30 6.40 -2.16 11.71
CA ARG A 30 7.07 -0.90 12.11
C ARG A 30 8.57 -0.90 11.81
N THR A 31 9.23 -2.02 12.03
CA THR A 31 10.70 -2.14 11.92
C THR A 31 11.18 -2.55 10.53
N GLY A 32 10.28 -2.96 9.62
CA GLY A 32 10.62 -3.38 8.27
C GLY A 32 11.35 -4.74 8.20
N VAL A 33 11.40 -5.50 9.29
CA VAL A 33 12.14 -6.77 9.36
C VAL A 33 11.52 -7.84 8.44
N SER A 34 12.38 -8.67 7.84
CA SER A 34 11.97 -9.76 6.96
C SER A 34 11.29 -10.90 7.74
N ASP A 35 10.30 -11.55 7.11
CA ASP A 35 9.54 -12.65 7.74
C ASP A 35 10.43 -13.82 8.18
N ARG A 36 11.55 -14.04 7.47
CA ARG A 36 12.52 -15.10 7.77
C ARG A 36 13.36 -14.77 8.99
N ALA A 37 13.81 -13.52 9.12
CA ALA A 37 14.55 -13.06 10.30
C ALA A 37 13.64 -13.13 11.54
N THR A 38 12.40 -12.65 11.44
CA THR A 38 11.42 -12.75 12.52
C THR A 38 11.19 -14.19 12.98
N ALA A 39 11.02 -15.12 12.04
CA ALA A 39 10.83 -16.53 12.34
C ALA A 39 12.03 -17.12 13.11
N LEU A 40 13.25 -16.82 12.67
CA LEU A 40 14.49 -17.29 13.31
C LEU A 40 14.66 -16.71 14.72
N THR A 41 14.53 -15.39 14.88
CA THR A 41 14.65 -14.74 16.20
C THR A 41 13.62 -15.29 17.17
N ARG A 42 12.38 -15.53 16.68
CA ARG A 42 11.30 -16.03 17.53
C ARG A 42 11.45 -17.50 17.90
N SER A 43 12.02 -18.34 17.03
CA SER A 43 12.36 -19.72 17.40
C SER A 43 13.42 -19.75 18.50
N VAL A 44 14.51 -19.00 18.33
CA VAL A 44 15.58 -18.90 19.34
C VAL A 44 15.04 -18.41 20.69
N ILE A 45 14.23 -17.34 20.68
CA ILE A 45 13.58 -16.85 21.91
C ILE A 45 12.69 -17.93 22.52
N SER A 46 11.90 -18.64 21.70
CA SER A 46 11.01 -19.68 22.21
C SER A 46 11.80 -20.80 22.89
N ASP A 47 12.92 -21.23 22.32
CA ASP A 47 13.75 -22.31 22.86
C ASP A 47 14.42 -21.89 24.19
N LEU A 48 14.90 -20.64 24.27
CA LEU A 48 15.42 -20.07 25.50
C LEU A 48 14.35 -19.97 26.60
N THR A 49 13.14 -19.53 26.23
CA THR A 49 12.02 -19.42 27.20
C THR A 49 11.48 -20.78 27.62
N ALA A 50 11.40 -21.75 26.70
CA ALA A 50 10.96 -23.12 26.95
C ALA A 50 11.92 -23.84 27.92
N SER A 51 13.22 -23.62 27.76
CA SER A 51 14.25 -24.17 28.65
C SER A 51 14.13 -23.63 30.08
N ALA A 52 13.58 -22.43 30.26
CA ALA A 52 13.39 -21.81 31.56
C ALA A 52 12.04 -22.14 32.23
N SER A 53 10.96 -22.33 31.45
CA SER A 53 9.60 -22.53 31.98
C SER A 53 9.08 -23.97 31.88
N GLY A 54 9.81 -24.88 31.25
CA GLY A 54 9.39 -26.28 31.05
C GLY A 54 8.22 -26.46 30.07
N GLU A 55 7.84 -25.42 29.31
CA GLU A 55 6.81 -25.50 28.27
C GLU A 55 7.40 -25.95 26.91
N CYS A 56 6.56 -26.52 26.04
CA CYS A 56 6.98 -26.93 24.70
C CYS A 56 7.46 -25.75 23.83
N SER A 57 8.61 -25.91 23.17
CA SER A 57 9.13 -24.97 22.17
C SER A 57 8.18 -24.81 20.98
N PHE A 58 7.84 -23.57 20.61
CA PHE A 58 6.98 -23.29 19.46
C PHE A 58 7.82 -22.84 18.25
N VAL A 59 7.87 -23.69 17.22
CA VAL A 59 8.51 -23.32 15.95
C VAL A 59 7.57 -22.44 15.13
N ILE A 60 7.97 -21.19 14.90
CA ILE A 60 7.24 -20.26 14.02
C ILE A 60 7.90 -20.26 12.64
N ASP A 61 7.20 -20.77 11.63
CA ASP A 61 7.63 -20.67 10.24
C ASP A 61 7.38 -19.25 9.66
N ARG A 62 8.19 -18.85 8.67
CA ARG A 62 8.02 -17.59 7.92
C ARG A 62 6.60 -17.43 7.37
N SER A 63 5.96 -18.52 6.94
CA SER A 63 4.61 -18.48 6.38
C SER A 63 3.56 -18.12 7.45
N LYS A 64 3.83 -18.43 8.72
CA LYS A 64 2.98 -18.04 9.85
C LYS A 64 3.13 -16.54 10.12
N VAL A 65 4.36 -16.02 10.14
CA VAL A 65 4.64 -14.58 10.28
C VAL A 65 3.93 -13.78 9.19
N ARG A 66 4.12 -14.17 7.92
CA ARG A 66 3.48 -13.54 6.77
C ARG A 66 1.96 -13.51 6.87
N ARG A 67 1.36 -14.61 7.36
CA ARG A 67 -0.09 -14.73 7.55
C ARG A 67 -0.58 -13.80 8.66
N GLU A 68 0.12 -13.72 9.78
CA GLU A 68 -0.21 -12.82 10.88
C GLU A 68 -0.09 -11.34 10.46
N ARG A 69 0.96 -10.95 9.73
CA ARG A 69 1.08 -9.61 9.13
C ARG A 69 -0.10 -9.30 8.21
N SER A 70 -0.44 -10.24 7.33
CA SER A 70 -1.57 -10.09 6.42
C SER A 70 -2.90 -9.95 7.16
N ARG A 71 -3.12 -10.70 8.26
CA ARG A 71 -4.30 -10.58 9.12
C ARG A 71 -4.35 -9.21 9.81
N LYS A 72 -3.23 -8.75 10.38
CA LYS A 72 -3.16 -7.46 11.07
C LYS A 72 -3.39 -6.29 10.12
N ARG A 73 -2.81 -6.32 8.93
CA ARG A 73 -3.07 -5.31 7.89
C ARG A 73 -4.53 -5.28 7.47
N LYS A 74 -5.16 -6.45 7.24
CA LYS A 74 -6.60 -6.54 6.96
C LYS A 74 -7.46 -6.02 8.12
N SER A 75 -7.12 -6.36 9.37
CA SER A 75 -7.86 -5.85 10.53
C SER A 75 -7.72 -4.34 10.66
N LEU A 76 -6.54 -3.77 10.38
CA LEU A 76 -6.34 -2.32 10.39
C LEU A 76 -7.14 -1.63 9.27
N GLN A 77 -7.20 -2.22 8.08
CA GLN A 77 -8.04 -1.74 6.98
C GLN A 77 -9.55 -1.80 7.34
N GLN A 78 -9.99 -2.84 8.05
CA GLN A 78 -11.38 -3.00 8.48
C GLN A 78 -11.73 -2.12 9.70
N GLN A 79 -10.80 -1.91 10.63
CA GLN A 79 -10.95 -0.97 11.76
C GLN A 79 -10.96 0.49 11.30
N GLY A 80 -10.41 0.78 10.12
CA GLY A 80 -10.61 2.06 9.43
C GLY A 80 -12.03 2.29 8.90
N GLY A 81 -13.02 1.48 9.27
CA GLY A 81 -14.40 1.47 8.76
C GLY A 81 -15.25 2.72 9.01
N SER A 82 -14.68 3.82 9.53
CA SER A 82 -15.33 5.13 9.62
C SER A 82 -14.46 6.27 9.09
N TYR A 83 -13.28 5.98 8.55
CA TYR A 83 -12.57 6.99 7.77
C TYR A 83 -12.97 6.79 6.32
N LYS A 84 -13.73 7.78 5.82
CA LYS A 84 -13.95 8.06 4.39
C LYS A 84 -12.70 7.62 3.61
N PRO A 85 -12.87 6.97 2.44
CA PRO A 85 -11.74 6.46 1.68
C PRO A 85 -10.74 7.61 1.55
N LEU A 86 -9.55 7.41 2.10
CA LEU A 86 -8.44 8.35 2.09
C LEU A 86 -8.15 8.63 0.61
N PHE A 87 -8.79 9.68 0.07
CA PHE A 87 -8.72 10.01 -1.35
C PHE A 87 -7.41 10.75 -1.53
N ALA A 88 -6.49 10.15 -2.27
CA ALA A 88 -5.29 10.85 -2.70
C ALA A 88 -5.29 10.89 -4.21
N VAL A 89 -5.06 12.08 -4.75
CA VAL A 89 -4.88 12.26 -6.19
C VAL A 89 -3.40 12.15 -6.47
N TYR A 90 -3.02 11.16 -7.26
CA TYR A 90 -1.66 11.03 -7.76
C TYR A 90 -1.64 11.42 -9.22
N PHE A 91 -0.66 12.25 -9.59
CA PHE A 91 -0.42 12.58 -10.97
C PHE A 91 0.98 12.19 -11.45
N ASP A 92 1.04 11.72 -12.69
CA ASP A 92 2.30 11.37 -13.35
C ASP A 92 2.90 12.63 -13.98
N GLY A 93 4.13 12.98 -13.61
CA GLY A 93 4.86 14.16 -14.12
C GLY A 93 5.60 13.86 -15.43
N ARG A 94 5.22 12.78 -16.11
CA ARG A 94 5.76 12.44 -17.42
C ARG A 94 5.41 13.53 -18.43
N ARG A 95 6.46 14.20 -18.91
CA ARG A 95 6.39 15.15 -20.00
C ARG A 95 6.32 14.40 -21.32
N ASP A 96 5.13 13.95 -21.68
CA ASP A 96 4.87 13.49 -23.04
C ASP A 96 4.84 14.71 -23.96
N ILE A 97 5.93 14.91 -24.69
CA ILE A 97 6.09 16.00 -25.65
C ILE A 97 5.35 15.61 -26.94
N THR A 98 4.02 15.57 -26.92
CA THR A 98 3.23 15.21 -28.10
C THR A 98 3.24 16.28 -29.19
N HIS A 99 3.72 17.49 -28.92
CA HIS A 99 3.88 18.55 -29.92
C HIS A 99 5.15 19.37 -29.68
N VAL A 100 6.21 19.19 -30.49
CA VAL A 100 7.49 19.93 -30.38
C VAL A 100 7.52 21.15 -31.30
N SER A 101 7.60 22.41 -30.80
CA SER A 101 8.12 23.54 -31.60
C SER A 101 9.54 23.86 -31.26
N GLU A 102 10.36 23.60 -32.25
CA GLU A 102 11.55 24.36 -32.58
C GLU A 102 11.18 25.22 -33.80
N GLN A 103 11.68 26.45 -33.89
CA GLN A 103 11.43 27.30 -35.06
C GLN A 103 12.32 26.82 -36.22
N ILE A 104 11.87 25.78 -36.93
CA ILE A 104 12.45 25.39 -38.22
C ILE A 104 11.61 26.08 -39.30
N GLY A 105 11.87 27.36 -39.57
CA GLY A 105 11.19 28.14 -40.62
C GLY A 105 9.80 28.68 -40.23
N LYS A 106 8.74 28.36 -41.01
CA LYS A 106 7.38 28.95 -40.94
C LYS A 106 6.36 28.17 -40.08
N HIS A 107 6.72 27.04 -39.48
CA HIS A 107 5.78 26.19 -38.74
C HIS A 107 5.89 26.37 -37.21
N PHE A 108 4.74 26.58 -36.55
CA PHE A 108 4.62 26.70 -35.08
C PHE A 108 4.02 25.40 -34.51
N VAL A 109 4.56 24.92 -33.39
CA VAL A 109 4.12 23.67 -32.74
C VAL A 109 4.14 23.77 -31.20
N ARG A 110 3.00 23.97 -30.55
CA ARG A 110 2.97 24.21 -29.08
C ARG A 110 3.28 22.94 -28.26
N LYS A 111 4.33 22.94 -27.43
CA LYS A 111 4.55 21.91 -26.38
C LYS A 111 3.43 21.97 -25.34
N LYS A 112 2.68 20.87 -25.22
CA LYS A 112 1.68 20.66 -24.17
C LYS A 112 2.10 19.46 -23.35
N GLU A 113 2.03 19.58 -22.04
CA GLU A 113 2.29 18.49 -21.12
C GLU A 113 0.96 17.86 -20.73
N HIS A 114 0.88 16.53 -20.79
CA HIS A 114 -0.32 15.78 -20.43
C HIS A 114 -0.14 15.16 -19.05
N ILE A 115 -1.04 15.49 -18.13
CA ILE A 115 -1.00 15.00 -16.76
C ILE A 115 -2.12 13.99 -16.58
N SER A 116 -1.76 12.77 -16.18
CA SER A 116 -2.71 11.70 -15.88
C SER A 116 -2.99 11.64 -14.39
N LEU A 117 -4.26 11.54 -14.02
CA LEU A 117 -4.74 11.52 -12.65
C LEU A 117 -5.27 10.15 -12.27
N LYS A 118 -4.87 9.67 -11.09
CA LYS A 118 -5.41 8.47 -10.48
C LYS A 118 -5.74 8.69 -9.01
N GLU A 119 -6.78 8.00 -8.56
CA GLU A 119 -7.19 7.92 -7.17
C GLU A 119 -6.45 6.78 -6.48
N GLU A 120 -5.80 7.07 -5.36
CA GLU A 120 -5.31 6.06 -4.42
C GLU A 120 -6.27 5.95 -3.22
N PRO A 121 -6.42 4.75 -2.60
CA PRO A 121 -5.64 3.52 -2.77
C PRO A 121 -6.16 2.53 -3.83
N LYS A 122 -7.26 2.88 -4.52
CA LYS A 122 -7.89 1.98 -5.51
C LYS A 122 -7.18 1.99 -6.87
N SER A 123 -6.18 2.86 -7.04
CA SER A 123 -5.50 3.18 -8.30
C SER A 123 -6.48 3.37 -9.47
N ARG A 124 -7.65 3.98 -9.22
CA ARG A 124 -8.68 4.21 -10.24
C ARG A 124 -8.26 5.39 -11.11
N TYR A 125 -8.27 5.22 -12.43
CA TYR A 125 -8.02 6.32 -13.36
C TYR A 125 -9.16 7.35 -13.26
N LEU A 126 -8.81 8.61 -12.97
CA LEU A 126 -9.76 9.71 -12.88
C LEU A 126 -9.88 10.43 -14.23
N GLY A 127 -8.76 10.57 -14.95
CA GLY A 127 -8.70 11.21 -16.25
C GLY A 127 -7.37 11.88 -16.49
N ASN A 128 -7.32 12.76 -17.49
CA ASN A 128 -6.13 13.52 -17.84
C ASN A 128 -6.47 14.95 -18.25
N PHE A 129 -5.51 15.85 -18.08
CA PHE A 129 -5.62 17.22 -18.56
C PHE A 129 -4.30 17.69 -19.18
N ALA A 130 -4.38 18.67 -20.08
CA ALA A 130 -3.23 19.22 -20.79
C ALA A 130 -2.87 20.61 -20.27
N VAL A 131 -1.60 20.82 -19.96
CA VAL A 131 -1.06 22.09 -19.46
C VAL A 131 -0.15 22.71 -20.50
N LYS A 132 -0.18 24.04 -20.62
CA LYS A 132 0.66 24.78 -21.57
C LYS A 132 2.13 24.82 -21.16
N THR A 133 2.40 24.77 -19.86
CA THR A 133 3.73 24.86 -19.27
C THR A 133 3.77 23.94 -18.06
N GLY A 134 4.85 23.18 -17.89
CA GLY A 134 5.06 22.27 -16.75
C GLY A 134 5.36 22.92 -15.41
N SER A 135 5.20 24.25 -15.27
CA SER A 135 5.46 24.92 -14.00
C SER A 135 4.48 24.44 -12.93
N ALA A 136 4.96 24.17 -11.71
CA ALA A 136 4.16 23.58 -10.65
C ALA A 136 2.88 24.38 -10.35
N LYS A 137 2.94 25.72 -10.44
CA LYS A 137 1.77 26.59 -10.29
C LYS A 137 0.70 26.36 -11.38
N VAL A 138 1.13 26.21 -12.62
CA VAL A 138 0.18 25.99 -13.74
C VAL A 138 -0.42 24.58 -13.65
N ILE A 139 0.36 23.62 -13.15
CA ILE A 139 -0.10 22.26 -12.86
C ILE A 139 -1.13 22.25 -11.73
N SER A 140 -0.87 22.97 -10.62
CA SER A 140 -1.82 23.06 -9.50
C SER A 140 -3.12 23.76 -9.91
N ASP A 141 -3.03 24.84 -10.67
CA ASP A 141 -4.21 25.56 -11.18
C ASP A 141 -5.02 24.68 -12.15
N GLY A 142 -4.33 23.93 -13.01
CA GLY A 142 -4.96 22.95 -13.91
C GLY A 142 -5.65 21.81 -13.16
N LEU A 143 -5.04 21.32 -12.08
CA LEU A 143 -5.61 20.30 -11.22
C LEU A 143 -6.89 20.79 -10.53
N LEU A 144 -6.86 21.99 -9.94
CA LEU A 144 -8.04 22.58 -9.29
C LEU A 144 -9.19 22.75 -10.28
N ASN A 145 -8.92 23.33 -11.45
CA ASN A 145 -9.91 23.47 -12.51
C ASN A 145 -10.49 22.12 -12.96
N TYR A 146 -9.65 21.09 -13.06
CA TYR A 146 -10.10 19.75 -13.44
C TYR A 146 -11.03 19.14 -12.37
N LEU A 147 -10.68 19.27 -11.09
CA LEU A 147 -11.50 18.77 -9.98
C LEU A 147 -12.86 19.47 -9.92
N GLU A 148 -12.88 20.79 -10.13
CA GLU A 148 -14.11 21.57 -10.17
C GLU A 148 -14.99 21.20 -11.38
N THR A 149 -14.40 21.13 -12.57
CA THR A 149 -15.13 20.84 -13.82
C THR A 149 -15.76 19.44 -13.83
N ASN A 150 -15.10 18.46 -13.21
CA ASN A 150 -15.59 17.08 -13.15
C ASN A 150 -16.37 16.78 -11.85
N GLU A 151 -16.68 17.81 -11.06
CA GLU A 151 -17.43 17.69 -9.80
C GLU A 151 -16.85 16.62 -8.85
N ILE A 152 -15.52 16.50 -8.83
CA ILE A 152 -14.84 15.49 -8.00
C ILE A 152 -14.88 15.96 -6.55
N ILE A 153 -15.50 15.17 -5.68
CA ILE A 153 -15.67 15.48 -4.26
C ILE A 153 -14.30 15.51 -3.56
N THR A 154 -13.79 16.72 -3.30
CA THR A 154 -12.50 16.94 -2.61
C THR A 154 -12.60 16.88 -1.08
N ASN A 155 -13.82 16.85 -0.51
CA ASN A 155 -14.05 16.81 0.95
C ASN A 155 -13.43 15.61 1.68
N HIS A 156 -12.98 14.59 0.94
CA HIS A 156 -12.32 13.40 1.49
C HIS A 156 -10.88 13.26 0.99
N MET A 157 -10.37 14.28 0.28
CA MET A 157 -9.00 14.33 -0.20
C MET A 157 -8.08 14.73 0.95
N ILE A 158 -7.08 13.89 1.22
CA ILE A 158 -6.13 14.11 2.33
C ILE A 158 -4.72 14.42 1.84
N ALA A 159 -4.43 14.09 0.59
CA ALA A 159 -3.08 14.15 0.04
C ALA A 159 -3.15 14.31 -1.47
N VAL A 160 -2.17 15.03 -2.00
CA VAL A 160 -1.86 15.06 -3.43
C VAL A 160 -0.45 14.51 -3.57
N GLY A 161 -0.29 13.49 -4.37
CA GLY A 161 0.99 12.90 -4.70
C GLY A 161 1.41 13.27 -6.11
N CYS A 162 2.70 13.45 -6.32
CA CYS A 162 3.27 13.51 -7.66
C CYS A 162 4.59 12.74 -7.69
N ASP A 163 5.08 12.49 -8.89
CA ASP A 163 6.44 12.00 -9.05
C ASP A 163 7.48 13.06 -8.62
N GLY A 164 8.64 12.59 -8.16
CA GLY A 164 9.75 13.45 -7.74
C GLY A 164 10.49 14.09 -8.91
N THR A 165 9.77 14.67 -9.88
CA THR A 165 10.39 15.44 -10.95
C THR A 165 10.84 16.80 -10.41
N ALA A 166 12.00 17.28 -10.88
CA ALA A 166 12.63 18.52 -10.38
C ALA A 166 11.75 19.78 -10.51
N VAL A 167 10.71 19.72 -11.35
CA VAL A 167 9.75 20.81 -11.53
C VAL A 167 8.70 20.84 -10.41
N ASN A 168 8.36 19.66 -9.86
CA ASN A 168 7.41 19.53 -8.76
C ASN A 168 8.05 19.70 -7.39
N THR A 169 9.35 19.41 -7.24
CA THR A 169 10.08 19.45 -5.95
C THR A 169 11.20 20.50 -5.91
N GLY A 170 11.27 21.39 -6.91
CA GLY A 170 12.38 22.32 -7.08
C GLY A 170 12.36 23.51 -6.11
N PRO A 171 13.53 24.06 -5.72
CA PRO A 171 13.62 25.19 -4.78
C PRO A 171 13.02 26.49 -5.31
N LYS A 172 12.78 26.59 -6.62
CA LYS A 172 12.13 27.74 -7.28
C LYS A 172 10.72 27.37 -7.74
N GLY A 173 9.81 27.22 -6.79
CA GLY A 173 8.38 27.04 -7.07
C GLY A 173 7.96 25.60 -7.30
N GLY A 174 8.60 24.63 -6.65
CA GLY A 174 8.03 23.30 -6.45
C GLY A 174 6.71 23.37 -5.69
N ALA A 175 5.80 22.46 -5.99
CA ALA A 175 4.50 22.34 -5.32
C ALA A 175 4.60 21.51 -4.01
N ILE A 176 5.77 20.92 -3.73
CA ILE A 176 6.07 20.11 -2.53
C ILE A 176 7.25 20.71 -1.78
#